data_AF-A0A7S0Z6L2-F1
#
_entry.id   AF-A0A7S0Z6L2-F1
#
_cell.length_a   1.000
_cell.length_b   1.000
_cell.length_c   1.000
_cell.angle_alpha   90.00
_cell.angle_beta   90.00
_cell.angle_gamma   90.00
#
_symmetry.space_group_name_H-M   'P 1'
#
loop_
_entity.id
_entity.type
_entity.pdbx_description
1 polymer ?
#
loop_
_entity_poly.entity_id
_entity_poly.type
_entity_poly.pdbx_seq_one_letter_code
_entity_poly.pdbx_strand_id
1 'polypeptide(L)'
;RALARRRARGEDVRVFVITGPFQDVRKALVRRGWVESPCKGGDDFDLKWALHDAEVAYPSLRRGQVVNHFEGNADLTCKGRLARTVRNMPWELDLDPRGTLPDSFDVSDPGEWDAFVAAFRDSAALALLLLFDARRDNGSLPSFQGPKAPATVRAAVRHARRRIRQLAREEGGVPRGGDELCGQEA
;
A
#
# COMPACT_ATOMS: atom_id res chain seq x y z
N ARG A 1 -10.76 -14.42 39.31
CA ARG A 1 -11.77 -14.97 40.27
C ARG A 1 -12.85 -13.95 40.67
N ALA A 2 -12.56 -12.69 40.98
CA ALA A 2 -13.59 -11.67 41.29
C ALA A 2 -14.41 -11.23 40.06
N LEU A 3 -13.77 -10.99 38.93
CA LEU A 3 -14.41 -10.57 37.67
C LEU A 3 -15.41 -11.59 37.11
N ALA A 4 -15.02 -12.88 37.04
CA ALA A 4 -15.91 -13.96 36.64
C ALA A 4 -17.14 -14.09 37.56
N ARG A 5 -16.99 -13.84 38.87
CA ARG A 5 -18.10 -13.83 39.83
C ARG A 5 -19.04 -12.64 39.62
N ARG A 6 -18.51 -11.46 39.27
CA ARG A 6 -19.31 -10.27 38.93
C ARG A 6 -20.12 -10.48 37.67
N ARG A 7 -19.49 -10.99 36.59
CA ARG A 7 -20.18 -11.37 35.35
C ARG A 7 -21.23 -12.46 35.58
N ALA A 8 -20.94 -13.47 36.41
CA ALA A 8 -21.92 -14.50 36.78
C ALA A 8 -23.12 -13.97 37.58
N ARG A 9 -23.00 -12.81 38.24
CA ARG A 9 -24.10 -12.09 38.90
C ARG A 9 -24.88 -11.16 37.97
N GLY A 10 -24.57 -11.16 36.66
CA GLY A 10 -25.20 -10.28 35.68
C GLY A 10 -24.72 -8.84 35.70
N GLU A 11 -23.63 -8.54 36.42
CA GLU A 11 -23.02 -7.21 36.37
C GLU A 11 -22.32 -7.01 35.01
N ASP A 12 -22.64 -5.93 34.29
CA ASP A 12 -21.99 -5.55 33.02
C ASP A 12 -20.59 -4.97 33.28
N VAL A 13 -19.64 -5.85 33.62
CA VAL A 13 -18.25 -5.48 33.87
C VAL A 13 -17.42 -5.79 32.64
N ARG A 14 -16.96 -4.72 32.00
CA ARG A 14 -16.10 -4.78 30.83
C ARG A 14 -14.63 -4.79 31.22
N VAL A 15 -13.87 -5.67 30.58
CA VAL A 15 -12.44 -5.87 30.79
C VAL A 15 -11.69 -5.39 29.59
N PHE A 16 -10.61 -4.64 29.81
CA PHE A 16 -9.70 -4.26 28.75
C PHE A 16 -8.26 -4.67 29.02
N VAL A 17 -7.49 -4.82 27.96
CA VAL A 17 -6.05 -5.08 27.96
C VAL A 17 -5.38 -3.98 27.13
N ILE A 18 -4.32 -3.37 27.66
CA ILE A 18 -3.47 -2.44 26.89
C ILE A 18 -2.03 -2.95 26.87
N THR A 19 -1.47 -3.10 25.68
CA THR A 19 -0.03 -3.27 25.48
C THR A 19 0.54 -2.01 24.83
N GLY A 20 1.59 -1.45 25.45
CA GLY A 20 2.18 -0.17 25.04
C GLY A 20 1.78 1.05 25.90
N PRO A 21 2.34 2.24 25.58
CA PRO A 21 2.27 3.43 26.43
C PRO A 21 0.99 4.28 26.25
N PHE A 22 -0.18 3.65 26.13
CA PHE A 22 -1.45 4.35 25.86
C PHE A 22 -2.16 4.83 27.14
N GLN A 23 -1.58 5.81 27.83
CA GLN A 23 -2.13 6.31 29.11
C GLN A 23 -3.50 6.97 28.95
N ASP A 24 -3.74 7.68 27.85
CA ASP A 24 -5.02 8.38 27.66
C ASP A 24 -6.17 7.41 27.35
N VAL A 25 -5.89 6.35 26.59
CA VAL A 25 -6.82 5.24 26.37
C VAL A 25 -7.15 4.56 27.70
N ARG A 26 -6.14 4.27 28.53
CA ARG A 26 -6.34 3.71 29.88
C ARG A 26 -7.24 4.58 30.73
N LYS A 27 -6.92 5.87 30.87
CA LYS A 27 -7.72 6.83 31.64
C LYS A 27 -9.15 6.92 31.11
N ALA A 28 -9.32 6.90 29.79
CA ALA A 28 -10.62 6.97 29.15
C ALA A 28 -11.48 5.72 29.42
N LEU A 29 -10.89 4.53 29.45
CA LEU A 29 -11.60 3.28 29.75
C LEU A 29 -11.94 3.17 31.24
N VAL A 30 -11.01 3.55 32.13
CA VAL A 30 -11.26 3.60 33.58
C VAL A 30 -12.39 4.57 33.91
N ARG A 31 -12.43 5.76 33.29
CA ARG A 31 -13.56 6.72 33.45
C ARG A 31 -14.91 6.15 33.01
N ARG A 32 -14.93 5.15 32.12
CA ARG A 32 -16.15 4.45 31.67
C ARG A 32 -16.52 3.28 32.57
N GLY A 33 -15.80 3.05 33.67
CA GLY A 33 -16.03 1.93 34.58
C GLY A 33 -15.44 0.60 34.12
N TRP A 34 -14.61 0.60 33.08
CA TRP A 34 -13.94 -0.61 32.61
C TRP A 34 -12.76 -0.96 33.51
N VAL A 35 -12.45 -2.25 33.61
CA VAL A 35 -11.38 -2.78 34.46
C VAL A 35 -10.21 -3.26 33.60
N GLU A 36 -8.99 -2.78 33.88
CA GLU A 36 -7.80 -3.28 33.22
C GLU A 36 -7.46 -4.68 33.74
N SER A 37 -7.22 -5.63 32.84
CA SER A 37 -6.77 -6.97 33.20
C SER A 37 -5.32 -6.91 33.74
N PRO A 38 -5.01 -7.60 34.85
CA PRO A 38 -3.64 -7.71 35.35
C PRO A 38 -2.76 -8.59 34.43
N CYS A 39 -3.37 -9.48 33.64
CA CYS A 39 -2.66 -10.33 32.69
C CYS A 39 -2.81 -9.79 31.27
N LYS A 40 -1.74 -9.19 30.73
CA LYS A 40 -1.72 -8.60 29.39
C LYS A 40 -1.72 -9.63 28.24
N GLY A 41 -1.29 -10.86 28.53
CA GLY A 41 -1.31 -11.98 27.59
C GLY A 41 -2.55 -12.86 27.72
N GLY A 42 -3.52 -12.50 28.56
CA GLY A 42 -4.73 -13.30 28.74
C GLY A 42 -5.72 -13.09 27.61
N ASP A 43 -6.44 -14.15 27.26
CA ASP A 43 -7.47 -14.13 26.21
C ASP A 43 -8.85 -13.69 26.75
N ASP A 44 -9.01 -13.43 28.05
CA ASP A 44 -10.25 -12.96 28.66
C ASP A 44 -10.30 -11.43 28.74
N PHE A 45 -10.77 -10.80 27.66
CA PHE A 45 -10.98 -9.36 27.53
C PHE A 45 -12.21 -9.06 26.66
N ASP A 46 -12.83 -7.90 26.87
CA ASP A 46 -13.82 -7.32 25.94
C ASP A 46 -13.12 -6.44 24.89
N LEU A 47 -12.06 -5.72 25.29
CA LEU A 47 -11.26 -4.85 24.42
C LEU A 47 -9.76 -5.09 24.60
N LYS A 48 -9.01 -5.30 23.53
CA LYS A 48 -7.54 -5.26 23.54
C LYS A 48 -7.05 -4.10 22.68
N TRP A 49 -6.24 -3.24 23.28
CA TRP A 49 -5.56 -2.15 22.61
C TRP A 49 -4.07 -2.45 22.55
N ALA A 50 -3.56 -2.76 21.36
CA ALA A 50 -2.16 -3.11 21.13
C ALA A 50 -1.43 -2.04 20.33
N LEU A 51 -0.11 -1.99 20.51
CA LEU A 51 0.76 -1.13 19.71
C LEU A 51 0.98 -1.74 18.32
N HIS A 52 1.25 -3.04 18.28
CA HIS A 52 1.52 -3.78 17.05
C HIS A 52 0.44 -4.81 16.76
N ASP A 53 0.13 -4.96 15.47
CA ASP A 53 -0.80 -5.95 14.94
C ASP A 53 -0.44 -7.39 15.36
N ALA A 54 0.85 -7.71 15.38
CA ALA A 54 1.38 -9.02 15.77
C ALA A 54 1.07 -9.42 17.22
N GLU A 55 0.64 -8.48 18.06
CA GLU A 55 0.20 -8.77 19.43
C GLU A 55 -1.26 -9.24 19.50
N VAL A 56 -1.99 -9.21 18.38
CA VAL A 56 -3.37 -9.68 18.26
C VAL A 56 -3.37 -11.11 17.72
N ALA A 57 -3.87 -12.05 18.53
CA ALA A 57 -4.08 -13.43 18.09
C ALA A 57 -5.43 -13.56 17.39
N TYR A 58 -5.52 -13.11 16.13
CA TYR A 58 -6.77 -13.10 15.35
C TYR A 58 -7.53 -14.44 15.36
N PRO A 59 -6.89 -15.61 15.15
CA PRO A 59 -7.59 -16.90 15.15
C PRO A 59 -8.22 -17.27 16.51
N SER A 60 -7.77 -16.65 17.59
CA SER A 60 -8.23 -16.91 18.96
C SER A 60 -9.29 -15.92 19.45
N LEU A 61 -9.65 -14.93 18.64
CA LEU A 61 -10.66 -13.94 19.02
C LEU A 61 -12.05 -14.57 19.10
N ARG A 62 -12.70 -14.41 20.25
CA ARG A 62 -14.09 -14.84 20.47
C ARG A 62 -15.06 -13.76 20.04
N ARG A 63 -16.29 -14.17 19.71
CA ARG A 63 -17.39 -13.27 19.39
C ARG A 63 -17.57 -12.23 20.50
N GLY A 64 -17.62 -10.95 20.11
CA GLY A 64 -17.77 -9.82 21.03
C GLY A 64 -16.46 -9.26 21.60
N GLN A 65 -15.32 -9.91 21.37
CA GLN A 65 -14.02 -9.31 21.65
C GLN A 65 -13.68 -8.30 20.57
N VAL A 66 -13.18 -7.14 20.99
CA VAL A 66 -12.81 -6.03 20.11
C VAL A 66 -11.31 -5.79 20.21
N VAL A 67 -10.70 -5.50 19.08
CA VAL A 67 -9.29 -5.13 18.96
C VAL A 67 -9.14 -3.86 18.13
N ASN A 68 -8.06 -3.11 18.30
CA ASN A 68 -7.81 -1.86 17.58
C ASN A 68 -7.05 -2.02 16.25
N HIS A 69 -6.88 -3.25 15.78
CA HIS A 69 -6.18 -3.57 14.53
C HIS A 69 -7.07 -4.46 13.64
N PHE A 70 -6.82 -4.42 12.34
CA PHE A 70 -7.44 -5.33 11.36
C PHE A 70 -6.37 -6.26 10.81
N GLU A 71 -6.70 -7.55 10.71
CA GLU A 71 -5.83 -8.53 10.09
C GLU A 71 -5.58 -8.14 8.63
N GLY A 72 -4.31 -8.15 8.19
CA GLY A 72 -3.94 -7.77 6.83
C GLY A 72 -3.80 -6.26 6.59
N ASN A 73 -3.99 -5.38 7.58
CA ASN A 73 -3.86 -3.92 7.40
C ASN A 73 -2.46 -3.47 6.91
N ALA A 74 -1.45 -4.33 7.04
CA ALA A 74 -0.13 -4.13 6.44
C ALA A 74 -0.19 -3.92 4.93
N ASP A 75 -1.19 -4.44 4.23
CA ASP A 75 -1.33 -4.32 2.79
C ASP A 75 -1.66 -2.89 2.34
N LEU A 76 -2.21 -2.07 3.24
CA LEU A 76 -2.47 -0.65 3.02
C LEU A 76 -1.44 0.27 3.71
N THR A 77 -0.90 -0.16 4.85
CA THR A 77 -0.05 0.67 5.70
C THR A 77 1.45 0.51 5.43
N CYS A 78 1.87 -0.56 4.76
CA CYS A 78 3.25 -0.74 4.32
C CYS A 78 3.41 -0.29 2.87
N LYS A 79 4.34 0.65 2.61
CA LYS A 79 4.56 1.23 1.27
C LYS A 79 4.70 0.18 0.17
N GLY A 80 5.54 -0.84 0.38
CA GLY A 80 5.79 -1.88 -0.61
C GLY A 80 4.56 -2.76 -0.87
N ARG A 81 3.79 -3.06 0.18
CA ARG A 81 2.56 -3.84 0.03
C ARG A 81 1.45 -3.03 -0.62
N LEU A 82 1.31 -1.75 -0.27
CA LEU A 82 0.36 -0.84 -0.91
C LEU A 82 0.64 -0.72 -2.42
N ALA A 83 1.90 -0.55 -2.81
CA ALA A 83 2.29 -0.51 -4.22
C ALA A 83 1.94 -1.81 -4.95
N ARG A 84 2.11 -2.97 -4.31
CA ARG A 84 1.71 -4.27 -4.88
C ARG A 84 0.19 -4.40 -4.98
N THR A 85 -0.53 -4.03 -3.93
CA THR A 85 -2.00 -4.05 -3.89
C THR A 85 -2.60 -3.16 -4.97
N VAL A 86 -2.09 -1.94 -5.19
CA VAL A 86 -2.60 -1.04 -6.25
C VAL A 86 -2.28 -1.56 -7.66
N ARG A 87 -1.09 -2.14 -7.88
CA ARG A 87 -0.72 -2.75 -9.17
C ARG A 87 -1.62 -3.93 -9.53
N ASN A 88 -2.01 -4.68 -8.51
CA ASN A 88 -3.07 -5.68 -8.58
C ASN A 88 -4.39 -5.03 -8.18
N MET A 89 -4.86 -3.98 -8.83
CA MET A 89 -6.27 -3.56 -8.77
C MET A 89 -7.02 -3.75 -10.11
N PRO A 90 -6.38 -3.72 -11.29
CA PRO A 90 -7.07 -3.86 -12.58
C PRO A 90 -7.88 -5.15 -12.75
N TRP A 91 -7.49 -6.22 -12.07
CA TRP A 91 -8.21 -7.49 -12.02
C TRP A 91 -9.58 -7.41 -11.31
N GLU A 92 -9.78 -6.45 -10.40
CA GLU A 92 -10.99 -6.29 -9.60
C GLU A 92 -11.76 -5.01 -9.95
N LEU A 93 -11.04 -3.96 -10.35
CA LEU A 93 -11.58 -2.64 -10.66
C LEU A 93 -11.08 -2.20 -12.04
N ASP A 94 -11.96 -1.65 -12.86
CA ASP A 94 -11.58 -1.00 -14.12
C ASP A 94 -10.89 0.34 -13.82
N LEU A 95 -9.64 0.24 -13.38
CA LEU A 95 -8.84 1.34 -12.90
C LEU A 95 -7.40 1.19 -13.38
N ASP A 96 -6.84 2.26 -13.93
CA ASP A 96 -5.42 2.33 -14.25
C ASP A 96 -4.60 2.57 -12.97
N PRO A 97 -3.71 1.64 -12.56
CA PRO A 97 -2.86 1.81 -11.38
C PRO A 97 -2.01 3.07 -11.47
N ARG A 98 -1.58 3.46 -12.67
CA ARG A 98 -0.75 4.66 -12.89
C ARG A 98 -1.50 5.96 -12.64
N GLY A 99 -2.83 5.92 -12.65
CA GLY A 99 -3.69 7.03 -12.28
C GLY A 99 -3.89 7.20 -10.78
N THR A 100 -3.49 6.22 -9.96
CA THR A 100 -3.76 6.22 -8.50
C THR A 100 -2.53 6.34 -7.63
N LEU A 101 -1.41 5.74 -8.03
CA LEU A 101 -0.15 5.76 -7.28
C LEU A 101 1.01 6.00 -8.25
N PRO A 102 2.04 6.78 -7.87
CA PRO A 102 3.26 6.86 -8.67
C PRO A 102 3.89 5.47 -8.85
N ASP A 103 4.44 5.21 -10.04
CA ASP A 103 5.15 3.96 -10.32
C ASP A 103 6.16 3.65 -9.20
N SER A 104 6.03 2.46 -8.64
CA SER A 104 6.77 2.01 -7.46
C SER A 104 7.27 0.58 -7.70
N PHE A 105 8.49 0.31 -7.25
CA PHE A 105 9.20 -0.94 -7.50
C PHE A 105 9.83 -1.48 -6.22
N ASP A 106 9.73 -2.78 -6.01
CA ASP A 106 10.46 -3.52 -4.99
C ASP A 106 11.87 -3.83 -5.49
N VAL A 107 12.83 -2.98 -5.13
CA VAL A 107 14.24 -3.11 -5.55
C VAL A 107 14.95 -4.34 -4.97
N SER A 108 14.31 -5.08 -4.05
CA SER A 108 14.82 -6.38 -3.59
C SER A 108 14.48 -7.52 -4.53
N ASP A 109 13.45 -7.35 -5.37
CA ASP A 109 13.09 -8.30 -6.42
C ASP A 109 13.89 -8.01 -7.71
N PRO A 110 14.62 -8.98 -8.27
CA PRO A 110 15.42 -8.77 -9.48
C PRO A 110 14.60 -8.36 -10.71
N GLY A 111 13.37 -8.86 -10.85
CA GLY A 111 12.50 -8.52 -11.98
C GLY A 111 11.98 -7.08 -11.89
N GLU A 112 11.55 -6.68 -10.69
CA GLU A 112 11.14 -5.30 -10.43
C GLU A 112 12.32 -4.32 -10.48
N TRP A 113 13.53 -4.76 -10.13
CA TRP A 113 14.75 -3.97 -10.32
C TRP A 113 15.01 -3.64 -11.80
N ASP A 114 14.91 -4.63 -12.70
CA ASP A 114 15.07 -4.40 -14.13
C ASP A 114 13.98 -3.47 -14.68
N ALA A 115 12.74 -3.63 -14.20
CA ALA A 115 11.64 -2.73 -14.54
C ALA A 115 11.90 -1.29 -14.05
N PHE A 116 12.42 -1.12 -12.84
CA PHE A 116 12.83 0.17 -12.30
C PHE A 116 13.92 0.82 -13.17
N VAL A 117 14.96 0.08 -13.55
CA VAL A 117 16.03 0.59 -14.42
C VAL A 117 15.49 1.02 -15.78
N ALA A 118 14.54 0.28 -16.34
CA ALA A 118 13.86 0.67 -17.57
C ALA A 118 13.05 1.97 -17.40
N ALA A 119 12.20 2.05 -16.36
CA ALA A 119 11.39 3.23 -16.06
C ALA A 119 12.24 4.48 -15.77
N PHE A 120 13.38 4.31 -15.09
CA PHE A 120 14.35 5.38 -14.86
C PHE A 120 14.95 5.90 -16.17
N ARG A 121 15.34 5.01 -17.09
CA ARG A 121 15.86 5.39 -18.41
C ARG A 121 14.81 6.10 -19.25
N ASP A 122 13.57 5.61 -19.24
CA ASP A 122 12.43 6.24 -19.91
C ASP A 122 12.22 7.67 -19.36
N SER A 123 12.17 7.82 -18.04
CA SER A 123 11.99 9.11 -17.35
C SER A 123 13.14 10.08 -17.62
N ALA A 124 14.39 9.60 -17.58
CA ALA A 124 15.57 10.42 -17.87
C ALA A 124 15.59 10.89 -19.33
N ALA A 125 15.23 10.02 -20.28
CA ALA A 125 15.11 10.40 -21.68
C ALA A 125 14.01 11.45 -21.88
N LEU A 126 12.82 11.25 -21.28
CA LEU A 126 11.74 12.22 -21.34
C LEU A 126 12.15 13.58 -20.76
N ALA A 127 12.77 13.60 -19.57
CA ALA A 127 13.25 14.82 -18.94
C ALA A 127 14.23 15.58 -19.85
N LEU A 128 15.17 14.88 -20.50
CA LEU A 128 16.11 15.50 -21.44
C LEU A 128 15.42 16.10 -22.68
N LEU A 129 14.39 15.43 -23.19
CA LEU A 129 13.63 15.91 -24.34
C LEU A 129 12.78 17.14 -23.98
N LEU A 130 12.10 17.11 -22.84
CA LEU A 130 11.34 18.25 -22.32
C LEU A 130 12.25 19.46 -22.07
N LEU A 131 13.44 19.24 -21.50
CA LEU A 131 14.43 20.29 -21.32
C LEU A 131 14.94 20.86 -22.65
N PHE A 132 15.18 20.00 -23.65
CA PHE A 132 15.60 20.46 -24.98
C PHE A 132 14.52 21.29 -25.66
N ASP A 133 13.26 20.86 -25.58
CA ASP A 133 12.14 21.58 -26.16
C ASP A 133 11.93 22.95 -25.49
N ALA A 134 12.00 23.00 -24.16
CA ALA A 134 11.94 24.26 -23.41
C ALA A 134 13.08 25.23 -23.77
N ARG A 135 14.29 24.75 -24.13
CA ARG A 135 15.38 25.61 -24.65
C ARG A 135 15.07 26.18 -26.02
N ARG A 136 14.45 25.37 -26.89
CA ARG A 136 14.08 25.77 -28.25
C ARG A 136 13.10 26.96 -28.21
N ASP A 137 12.20 26.97 -27.24
CA ASP A 137 11.14 27.98 -27.14
C ASP A 137 11.51 29.21 -26.29
N ASN A 138 12.30 29.08 -25.21
CA ASN A 138 12.52 30.19 -24.25
C ASN A 138 13.93 30.83 -24.25
N GLY A 139 14.89 30.36 -25.06
CA GLY A 139 16.23 30.98 -25.20
C GLY A 139 17.14 30.95 -23.95
N SER A 140 16.60 30.76 -22.74
CA SER A 140 17.31 30.58 -21.47
C SER A 140 16.54 29.62 -20.55
N LEU A 141 17.25 28.80 -19.77
CA LEU A 141 16.66 27.84 -18.82
C LEU A 141 17.08 28.13 -17.38
N PRO A 142 16.30 27.65 -16.38
CA PRO A 142 16.72 27.58 -14.99
C PRO A 142 18.04 26.82 -14.85
N SER A 143 18.78 27.11 -13.78
CA SER A 143 20.16 26.69 -13.49
C SER A 143 20.39 25.18 -13.33
N PHE A 144 20.00 24.35 -14.30
CA PHE A 144 20.28 22.92 -14.32
C PHE A 144 21.53 22.63 -15.16
N GLN A 145 22.54 22.04 -14.52
CA GLN A 145 23.80 21.59 -15.14
C GLN A 145 23.63 20.28 -15.94
N GLY A 146 22.46 20.05 -16.52
CA GLY A 146 22.17 18.87 -17.35
C GLY A 146 23.07 18.80 -18.58
N PRO A 147 23.25 17.59 -19.17
CA PRO A 147 24.26 17.35 -20.19
C PRO A 147 24.10 18.32 -21.36
N LYS A 148 25.10 19.17 -21.53
CA LYS A 148 25.15 20.22 -22.57
C LYS A 148 25.33 19.65 -23.98
N ALA A 149 25.62 18.35 -24.11
CA ALA A 149 26.08 17.74 -25.34
C ALA A 149 24.92 17.30 -26.27
N PRO A 150 24.93 17.69 -27.56
CA PRO A 150 23.98 17.21 -28.57
C PRO A 150 23.89 15.68 -28.68
N ALA A 151 24.94 14.96 -28.30
CA ALA A 151 24.96 13.50 -28.25
C ALA A 151 23.93 12.92 -27.27
N THR A 152 23.72 13.57 -26.12
CA THR A 152 22.79 13.10 -25.09
C THR A 152 21.34 13.24 -25.52
N VAL A 153 20.99 14.34 -26.19
CA VAL A 153 19.66 14.53 -26.79
C VAL A 153 19.41 13.50 -27.89
N ARG A 154 20.38 13.25 -28.77
CA ARG A 154 20.27 12.19 -29.80
C ARG A 154 20.07 10.80 -29.19
N ALA A 155 20.75 10.51 -28.08
CA ALA A 155 20.57 9.25 -27.35
C ALA A 155 19.16 9.14 -26.75
N ALA A 156 18.65 10.21 -26.14
CA ALA A 156 17.29 10.28 -25.61
C ALA A 156 16.23 10.08 -26.71
N VAL A 157 16.37 10.75 -27.87
CA VAL A 157 15.47 10.56 -29.03
C VAL A 157 15.51 9.11 -29.53
N ARG A 158 16.71 8.52 -29.64
CA ARG A 158 16.85 7.12 -30.07
C ARG A 158 16.17 6.17 -29.09
N HIS A 159 16.32 6.40 -27.79
CA HIS A 159 15.70 5.63 -26.74
C HIS A 159 14.17 5.73 -26.80
N ALA A 160 13.63 6.95 -26.82
CA ALA A 160 12.18 7.20 -26.91
C ALA A 160 11.56 6.54 -28.16
N ARG A 161 12.20 6.68 -29.34
CA ARG A 161 11.75 6.03 -30.58
C ARG A 161 11.72 4.50 -30.46
N ARG A 162 12.70 3.91 -29.77
CA ARG A 162 12.70 2.46 -29.53
C ARG A 162 11.57 2.06 -28.59
N ARG A 163 11.34 2.82 -27.52
CA ARG A 163 10.28 2.54 -26.53
C ARG A 163 8.89 2.63 -27.15
N ILE A 164 8.61 3.66 -27.95
CA ILE A 164 7.35 3.80 -28.68
C ILE A 164 7.08 2.59 -29.59
N ARG A 165 8.10 2.12 -30.33
CA ARG A 165 7.96 0.91 -31.16
C ARG A 165 7.72 -0.36 -30.36
N GLN A 166 8.24 -0.44 -29.13
CA GLN A 166 8.02 -1.58 -28.25
C GLN A 166 6.59 -1.56 -27.70
N LEU A 167 6.13 -0.42 -27.18
CA LEU A 167 4.77 -0.25 -26.66
C LEU A 167 3.71 -0.54 -27.75
N ALA A 168 3.92 -0.05 -28.98
CA ALA A 168 3.02 -0.34 -30.09
C ALA A 168 2.92 -1.84 -30.43
N ARG A 169 3.94 -2.64 -30.13
CA ARG A 169 3.90 -4.11 -30.30
C ARG A 169 3.18 -4.78 -29.14
N GLU A 170 3.37 -4.27 -27.92
CA GLU A 170 2.70 -4.77 -26.72
C GLU A 170 1.19 -4.53 -26.81
N GLU A 171 0.74 -3.35 -27.26
CA GLU A 171 -0.68 -3.03 -27.49
C GLU A 171 -1.31 -3.84 -28.63
N GLY A 172 -0.55 -4.14 -29.69
CA GLY A 172 -1.02 -4.97 -30.81
C GLY A 172 -1.05 -6.48 -30.52
N GLY A 173 -0.55 -6.91 -29.36
CA GLY A 173 -0.44 -8.32 -28.96
C GLY A 173 -1.39 -8.76 -27.84
N VAL A 174 -2.21 -7.85 -27.29
CA VAL A 174 -3.21 -8.21 -26.28
C VAL A 174 -4.48 -8.72 -27.00
N PRO A 175 -4.86 -10.01 -26.88
CA PRO A 175 -6.21 -10.40 -27.23
C PRO A 175 -7.15 -9.66 -26.27
N ARG A 176 -8.15 -8.95 -26.80
CA ARG A 176 -9.28 -8.46 -26.01
C ARG A 176 -10.06 -9.68 -25.51
N GLY A 177 -9.60 -10.30 -24.43
CA GLY A 177 -10.29 -11.38 -23.76
C GLY A 177 -11.36 -10.78 -22.87
N GLY A 178 -12.63 -11.03 -23.17
CA GLY A 178 -13.72 -10.68 -22.28
C GLY A 178 -15.08 -10.36 -22.91
N ASP A 179 -15.36 -10.79 -24.14
CA ASP A 179 -16.75 -11.06 -24.54
C ASP A 179 -16.91 -12.58 -24.64
N GLU A 180 -18.02 -13.10 -24.12
CA GLU A 180 -18.38 -14.52 -23.94
C GLU A 180 -17.88 -15.17 -22.64
N LEU A 181 -18.74 -15.13 -21.61
CA LEU A 181 -19.38 -16.32 -21.04
C LEU A 181 -20.54 -15.87 -20.12
N CYS A 182 -21.61 -15.38 -20.74
CA CYS A 182 -22.95 -15.46 -20.15
C CYS A 182 -23.58 -16.74 -20.69
N GLY A 183 -23.90 -17.67 -19.81
CA GLY A 183 -24.70 -18.85 -20.14
C GLY A 183 -24.05 -20.15 -19.69
N GLN A 184 -24.36 -20.58 -18.47
CA GLN A 184 -25.18 -21.78 -18.26
C GLN A 184 -25.45 -21.94 -16.76
N GLU A 185 -26.71 -21.68 -16.39
CA GLU A 185 -27.33 -22.23 -15.19
C GLU A 185 -27.45 -23.76 -15.34
N ALA A 186 -27.10 -24.49 -14.28
CA ALA A 186 -27.86 -25.63 -13.73
C ALA A 186 -27.28 -25.99 -12.35
#